data_AF-A0A843BEC9-F1
#
_entry.id   AF-A0A843BEC9-F1
#
_cell.length_a   1.000
_cell.length_b   1.000
_cell.length_c   1.000
_cell.angle_alpha   90.00
_cell.angle_beta   90.00
_cell.angle_gamma   90.00
#
_symmetry.space_group_name_H-M   'P 1'
#
loop_
_entity.id
_entity.type
_entity.pdbx_description
1 polymer ?
#
loop_
_entity_poly.entity_id
_entity_poly.type
_entity_poly.pdbx_seq_one_letter_code
_entity_poly.pdbx_strand_id
1 'polypeptide(L)' 'MAEITKLTPANTTNSLRTTVPHSIVRDLGLNRHSHLKWVTVRDGDAVSVKVEPVR' A
#
# COMPACT_ATOMS: atom_id res chain seq x y z
N MET A 1 11.24 -18.28 15.11
CA MET A 1 10.80 -16.92 15.47
C MET A 1 12.00 -16.01 15.27
N ALA A 2 11.88 -14.96 14.46
CA ALA A 2 12.96 -14.01 14.20
C ALA A 2 12.41 -12.60 14.41
N GLU A 3 13.05 -11.84 15.28
CA GLU A 3 12.69 -10.46 15.59
C GLU A 3 13.12 -9.52 14.46
N ILE A 4 12.24 -8.62 14.03
CA ILE A 4 12.58 -7.57 13.07
C ILE A 4 13.12 -6.38 13.86
N THR A 5 14.44 -6.16 13.74
CA THR A 5 15.14 -5.03 14.35
C THR A 5 14.57 -3.70 13.82
N LYS A 6 14.35 -2.77 14.76
CA LYS A 6 13.78 -1.43 14.61
C LYS A 6 14.29 -0.67 13.37
N LEU A 7 13.39 -0.28 12.47
CA LEU A 7 13.70 0.57 11.31
C LEU A 7 13.97 2.01 11.78
N THR A 8 15.21 2.48 11.60
CA THR A 8 15.59 3.88 11.84
C THR A 8 15.06 4.76 10.69
N PRO A 9 14.45 5.93 10.96
CA PRO A 9 13.97 6.80 9.91
C PRO A 9 15.14 7.53 9.24
N ALA A 10 15.51 7.10 8.04
CA ALA A 10 16.42 7.84 7.16
C ALA A 10 15.61 8.79 6.25
N ASN A 11 16.10 10.03 6.16
CA ASN A 11 15.52 11.16 5.42
C ASN A 11 15.17 10.85 3.95
N THR A 12 13.98 11.30 3.55
CA THR A 12 13.54 11.73 2.19
C THR A 12 13.81 10.80 1.00
N THR A 13 12.73 10.38 0.31
CA THR A 13 12.65 9.51 -0.89
C THR A 13 12.69 7.99 -0.71
N ASN A 14 12.23 7.43 0.41
CA ASN A 14 11.78 6.04 0.41
C ASN A 14 10.35 5.94 -0.14
N SER A 15 10.22 5.96 -1.47
CA SER A 15 9.00 5.47 -2.11
C SER A 15 8.86 3.98 -1.78
N LEU A 16 7.95 3.65 -0.85
CA LEU A 16 7.59 2.27 -0.57
C LEU A 16 6.78 1.75 -1.75
N ARG A 17 7.32 0.75 -2.45
CA ARG A 17 6.63 0.06 -3.54
C ARG A 17 6.11 -1.27 -3.03
N THR A 18 4.83 -1.53 -3.29
CA THR A 18 4.23 -2.84 -3.04
C THR A 18 3.49 -3.31 -4.29
N THR A 19 3.46 -4.63 -4.49
CA THR A 19 2.75 -5.24 -5.62
C THR A 19 1.28 -5.35 -5.28
N VAL A 20 0.41 -4.82 -6.15
CA VAL A 20 -1.03 -5.04 -6.03
C VAL A 20 -1.34 -6.46 -6.48
N PRO A 21 -2.01 -7.29 -5.65
CA PRO A 21 -2.40 -8.65 -6.02
C PRO A 21 -3.24 -8.71 -7.29
N HIS A 22 -3.04 -9.76 -8.10
CA HIS A 22 -3.73 -9.93 -9.37
C HIS A 22 -5.27 -10.02 -9.22
N SER A 23 -5.77 -10.59 -8.11
CA SER A 23 -7.20 -10.61 -7.79
C SER A 23 -7.79 -9.20 -7.73
N ILE A 24 -7.12 -8.28 -7.02
CA ILE A 24 -7.55 -6.88 -6.89
C ILE A 24 -7.49 -6.16 -8.23
N VAL A 25 -6.43 -6.39 -9.01
CA VAL A 25 -6.29 -5.82 -10.36
C VAL A 25 -7.47 -6.23 -11.26
N ARG A 26 -7.84 -7.51 -11.23
CA ARG A 26 -8.95 -8.05 -12.02
C ARG A 26 -10.30 -7.53 -11.54
N ASP A 27 -10.55 -7.57 -10.23
CA ASP A 27 -11.84 -7.22 -9.64
C ASP A 27 -12.13 -5.71 -9.78
N LEU A 28 -11.09 -4.86 -9.75
CA LEU A 28 -11.21 -3.41 -9.94
C LEU A 28 -10.99 -2.94 -11.39
N GLY A 29 -10.71 -3.85 -12.33
CA GLY A 29 -10.47 -3.51 -13.74
C GLY A 29 -9.28 -2.58 -13.97
N LEU A 30 -8.22 -2.71 -13.16
CA LEU A 30 -7.06 -1.81 -13.20
C LEU A 30 -6.13 -2.12 -14.37
N ASN A 31 -5.52 -1.08 -14.92
CA ASN A 31 -4.45 -1.17 -15.91
C ASN A 31 -3.26 -0.27 -15.51
N ARG A 32 -2.19 -0.29 -16.31
CA ARG A 32 -0.94 0.42 -16.00
C ARG A 32 -1.08 1.95 -15.93
N HIS A 33 -2.18 2.50 -16.43
CA HIS A 33 -2.50 3.92 -16.42
C HIS A 33 -3.62 4.27 -15.43
N SER A 34 -4.11 3.30 -14.65
CA SER A 34 -5.15 3.56 -13.66
C SER A 34 -4.64 4.47 -12.55
N HIS A 35 -5.33 5.58 -12.33
CA HIS A 35 -5.09 6.46 -11.20
C HIS A 35 -5.74 5.87 -9.95
N LEU A 36 -4.97 5.75 -8.87
CA LEU A 36 -5.38 5.12 -7.63
C LEU A 36 -5.16 6.08 -6.46
N LYS A 37 -6.13 6.08 -5.54
CA LYS A 37 -6.00 6.74 -4.24
C LYS A 37 -5.64 5.69 -3.19
N TRP A 38 -4.59 5.97 -2.43
CA TRP A 38 -4.19 5.18 -1.28
C TRP A 38 -4.78 5.83 -0.04
N VAL A 39 -5.62 5.10 0.68
CA VAL A 39 -6.27 5.56 1.91
C VAL A 39 -5.73 4.75 3.07
N THR A 40 -5.01 5.42 3.96
CA THR A 40 -4.55 4.80 5.21
C THR A 40 -5.72 4.70 6.18
N VAL A 41 -6.03 3.50 6.63
CA VAL A 41 -7.04 3.21 7.65
C VAL A 41 -6.30 2.73 8.90
N ARG A 42 -6.54 3.40 10.03
CA ARG A 42 -6.05 2.95 11.33
C ARG A 42 -7.18 2.28 12.08
N ASP A 43 -6.91 1.08 12.57
CA ASP A 43 -7.80 0.33 13.46
C ASP A 43 -6.97 -0.14 14.66
N GLY A 44 -7.12 0.55 15.79
CA GLY A 44 -6.23 0.39 16.95
C GLY A 44 -4.76 0.57 16.58
N ASP A 45 -3.95 -0.46 16.83
CA ASP A 45 -2.52 -0.50 16.52
C ASP A 45 -2.22 -0.96 15.07
N ALA A 46 -3.23 -1.41 14.32
CA ALA A 46 -3.07 -1.86 12.95
C ALA A 46 -3.22 -0.68 11.96
N VAL A 47 -2.27 -0.60 11.02
CA VAL A 47 -2.35 0.31 9.87
C VAL A 47 -2.62 -0.52 8.62
N SER A 48 -3.79 -0.33 8.04
CA SER A 48 -4.16 -0.93 6.76
C SER A 48 -4.13 0.14 5.67
N VAL A 49 -3.88 -0.27 4.43
CA VAL A 49 -3.98 0.63 3.28
C VAL A 49 -5.03 0.13 2.33
N LYS A 50 -6.10 0.91 2.16
CA LYS A 50 -7.15 0.65 1.20
C LYS A 50 -6.78 1.34 -0.11
N VAL A 51 -6.84 0.61 -1.21
CA VAL A 51 -6.63 1.14 -2.56
C VAL A 51 -7.98 1.34 -3.21
N GLU A 52 -8.25 2.56 -3.67
CA GLU A 52 -9.51 2.92 -4.34
C GLU A 52 -9.21 3.50 -5.74
N PRO A 53 -9.97 3.12 -6.78
CA PRO A 53 -9.82 3.72 -8.09
C PRO A 53 -10.30 5.18 -8.07
N VAL A 54 -9.56 6.05 -8.74
CA VAL A 54 -9.97 7.44 -9.00
C VAL A 54 -10.71 7.45 -10.33
N ARG A 55 -11.98 7.86 -10.33
CA ARG A 55 -12.77 8.10 -11.55
C ARG A 55 -12.57 9.50 -12.06
#